data_AF-G0MXA6-F1
#
_entry.id   AF-G0MXA6-F1
#
_cell.length_a   1.000
_cell.length_b   1.000
_cell.length_c   1.000
_cell.angle_alpha   90.00
_cell.angle_beta   90.00
_cell.angle_gamma   90.00
#
_symmetry.space_group_name_H-M   'P 1'
#
loop_
_entity.id
_entity.type
_entity.pdbx_description
1 polymer ?
#
loop_
_entity_poly.entity_id
_entity_poly.type
_entity_poly.pdbx_seq_one_letter_code
_entity_poly.pdbx_strand_id
1 'polypeptide(L)'
;MTSRQQKILAEHVHTLFSCSIQEAAKKKPITDLFPKEEGETSGEENIGLSGAELSKMVWCQLSEMRLSQLICKYKPVGGRSAGNMEKIQVSMNKIYDNEPEPNKMFIQASDQKKFTATKAARDAGKRRVVRSYSPSYTVRPSVEDIERKLNQWFNMGFLRKMHAENEAKEKIAKDKKEGEMKNTGENKAEKMNM
;
A
#
# COMPACT_ATOMS: atom_id res chain seq x y z
N MET A 1 -12.23 -36.34 -15.63
CA MET A 1 -13.60 -35.80 -15.80
C MET A 1 -13.82 -35.55 -17.27
N THR A 2 -14.92 -36.04 -17.84
CA THR A 2 -15.19 -35.91 -19.28
C THR A 2 -15.68 -34.48 -19.60
N SER A 3 -15.36 -33.98 -20.80
CA SER A 3 -15.69 -32.61 -21.26
C SER A 3 -17.17 -32.23 -21.07
N ARG A 4 -18.10 -33.21 -21.11
CA ARG A 4 -19.52 -32.99 -20.83
C ARG A 4 -19.83 -32.67 -19.37
N GLN A 5 -19.14 -33.30 -18.42
CA GLN A 5 -19.34 -33.05 -16.98
C GLN A 5 -18.86 -31.65 -16.58
N GLN A 6 -17.77 -31.16 -17.18
CA GLN A 6 -17.28 -29.80 -16.95
C GLN A 6 -18.23 -28.73 -17.46
N LYS A 7 -18.88 -28.97 -18.62
CA LYS A 7 -19.86 -28.03 -19.18
C LYS A 7 -21.11 -27.91 -18.29
N ILE A 8 -21.63 -29.05 -17.80
CA ILE A 8 -22.79 -29.06 -16.90
C ILE A 8 -22.46 -28.38 -15.56
N LEU A 9 -21.25 -28.60 -15.03
CA LEU A 9 -20.82 -27.96 -13.79
C LEU A 9 -20.68 -26.43 -13.96
N ALA A 10 -20.11 -25.98 -15.07
CA ALA A 10 -19.97 -24.55 -15.37
C ALA A 10 -21.34 -23.86 -15.52
N GLU A 11 -22.29 -24.51 -16.19
CA GLU A 11 -23.66 -23.99 -16.35
C GLU A 11 -24.41 -23.94 -15.02
N HIS A 12 -24.26 -24.94 -14.15
CA HIS A 12 -24.85 -24.94 -12.80
C HIS A 12 -24.25 -23.87 -11.88
N VAL A 13 -22.93 -23.69 -11.89
CA VAL A 13 -22.26 -22.65 -11.08
C VAL A 13 -22.71 -21.26 -11.50
N HIS A 14 -22.84 -21.01 -12.81
CA HIS A 14 -23.29 -19.72 -13.32
C HIS A 14 -24.75 -19.43 -12.93
N THR A 15 -25.60 -20.44 -12.94
CA THR A 15 -27.02 -20.31 -12.58
C THR A 15 -27.22 -20.08 -11.08
N LEU A 16 -26.46 -20.78 -10.23
CA LEU A 16 -26.50 -20.58 -8.78
C LEU A 16 -25.97 -19.20 -8.37
N PHE A 17 -24.94 -18.71 -9.07
CA PHE A 17 -24.41 -17.37 -8.83
C PHE A 17 -25.40 -16.27 -9.22
N SER A 18 -26.10 -16.42 -10.37
CA SER A 18 -27.09 -15.43 -10.79
C SER A 18 -28.32 -15.39 -9.89
N CYS A 19 -28.77 -16.53 -9.36
CA CYS A 19 -29.88 -16.56 -8.39
C CYS A 19 -29.51 -15.91 -7.05
N SER A 20 -28.28 -16.14 -6.55
CA SER A 20 -27.80 -15.53 -5.30
C SER A 20 -27.72 -14.00 -5.39
N ILE A 21 -27.28 -13.45 -6.53
CA ILE A 21 -27.24 -11.99 -6.75
C ILE A 21 -28.65 -11.40 -6.80
N GLN A 22 -29.60 -12.05 -7.47
CA GLN A 22 -30.98 -11.57 -7.56
C GLN A 22 -31.71 -11.64 -6.22
N GLU A 23 -31.41 -12.63 -5.38
CA GLU A 23 -31.96 -12.74 -4.03
C GLU A 23 -31.34 -11.71 -3.07
N ALA A 24 -30.05 -11.41 -3.22
CA ALA A 24 -29.37 -10.33 -2.50
C ALA A 24 -29.91 -8.94 -2.90
N ALA A 25 -30.25 -8.73 -4.18
CA ALA A 25 -30.79 -7.46 -4.67
C ALA A 25 -32.24 -7.17 -4.21
N LYS A 26 -32.98 -8.18 -3.75
CA LYS A 26 -34.33 -8.01 -3.17
C LYS A 26 -34.32 -7.57 -1.70
N LYS A 27 -33.17 -7.65 -1.03
CA LYS A 27 -33.00 -7.12 0.33
C LYS A 27 -32.53 -5.67 0.19
N LYS A 28 -33.41 -4.75 0.64
CA LYS A 28 -33.29 -3.29 0.83
C LYS A 28 -32.16 -2.56 0.06
N PRO A 29 -32.45 -1.44 -0.64
CA PRO A 29 -31.42 -0.69 -1.33
C PRO A 29 -30.25 -0.38 -0.38
N ILE A 30 -29.01 -0.48 -0.88
CA ILE A 30 -27.77 -0.30 -0.10
C ILE A 30 -27.77 1.00 0.72
N THR A 31 -28.54 2.00 0.29
CA THR A 31 -28.76 3.28 0.98
C THR A 31 -29.41 3.15 2.36
N ASP A 32 -30.09 2.04 2.66
CA ASP A 32 -30.73 1.78 3.96
C ASP A 32 -29.84 0.96 4.92
N LEU A 33 -28.67 0.49 4.47
CA LEU A 33 -27.71 -0.26 5.29
C LEU A 33 -26.70 0.65 6.00
N PHE A 34 -26.61 1.92 5.59
CA PHE A 34 -25.78 2.91 6.25
C PHE A 34 -26.70 3.87 7.00
N PRO A 35 -26.66 3.91 8.35
CA PRO A 35 -27.42 4.91 9.09
C PRO A 35 -27.03 6.29 8.59
N LYS A 36 -28.02 7.12 8.24
CA LYS A 36 -27.81 8.54 8.05
C LYS A 36 -27.30 9.08 9.38
N GLU A 37 -26.07 9.56 9.39
CA GLU A 37 -25.53 10.26 10.56
C GLU A 37 -26.33 11.55 10.74
N GLU A 38 -27.33 11.48 11.61
CA GLU A 38 -28.02 12.64 12.14
C GLU A 38 -27.15 13.27 13.22
N GLY A 39 -26.50 14.38 12.85
CA GLY A 39 -26.12 15.44 13.77
C GLY A 39 -25.02 15.12 14.78
N GLU A 40 -23.77 15.38 14.39
CA GLU A 40 -22.81 15.97 15.34
C GLU A 40 -22.62 17.45 15.03
N THR A 41 -22.96 18.22 16.05
CA THR A 41 -22.95 19.66 16.18
C THR A 41 -21.56 20.26 15.99
N SER A 42 -21.47 21.20 15.04
CA SER A 42 -20.77 22.48 15.15
C SER A 42 -19.63 22.57 16.16
N GLY A 43 -18.45 22.13 15.71
CA GLY A 43 -17.15 22.62 16.17
C GLY A 43 -16.38 23.15 14.97
N GLU A 44 -17.01 24.01 14.14
CA GLU A 44 -16.30 24.76 13.11
C GLU A 44 -15.42 25.80 13.80
N GLU A 45 -14.26 25.37 14.29
CA GLU A 45 -13.11 26.28 14.34
C GLU A 45 -12.96 26.80 12.91
N ASN A 46 -13.21 28.10 12.72
CA ASN A 46 -12.96 28.81 11.48
C ASN A 46 -11.45 28.78 11.20
N ILE A 47 -10.96 27.67 10.69
CA ILE A 47 -9.64 27.61 10.08
C ILE A 47 -9.83 28.40 8.79
N GLY A 48 -9.31 29.63 8.73
CA GLY A 48 -9.41 30.55 7.59
C GLY A 48 -8.68 30.08 6.34
N LEU A 49 -8.83 28.81 5.98
CA LEU A 49 -8.32 28.17 4.80
C LEU A 49 -9.27 28.45 3.64
N SER A 50 -8.74 29.02 2.57
CA SER A 50 -9.47 29.24 1.33
C SER A 50 -9.98 27.90 0.77
N GLY A 51 -11.10 27.90 0.02
CA GLY A 51 -11.62 26.68 -0.61
C GLY A 51 -10.61 25.95 -1.51
N ALA A 52 -9.60 26.66 -2.02
CA ALA A 52 -8.48 26.09 -2.74
C ALA A 52 -7.52 25.29 -1.83
N GLU A 53 -7.32 25.70 -0.58
CA GLU A 53 -6.47 25.01 0.39
C GLU A 53 -7.16 23.78 0.99
N LEU A 54 -8.46 23.86 1.26
CA LEU A 54 -9.26 22.68 1.62
C LEU A 54 -9.19 21.60 0.52
N SER A 55 -9.31 22.00 -0.75
CA SER A 55 -9.21 21.06 -1.88
C SER A 55 -7.84 20.36 -2.01
N LYS A 56 -6.76 20.99 -1.49
CA LYS A 56 -5.41 20.40 -1.47
C LYS A 56 -5.25 19.31 -0.42
N MET A 57 -6.09 19.31 0.62
CA MET A 57 -6.04 18.34 1.72
C MET A 57 -7.02 17.18 1.56
N VAL A 58 -7.95 17.24 0.62
CA VAL A 58 -8.91 16.15 0.39
C VAL A 58 -8.22 14.99 -0.34
N TRP A 59 -8.06 13.88 0.39
CA TRP A 59 -7.66 12.60 -0.19
C TRP A 59 -8.77 12.07 -1.09
N CYS A 60 -8.50 11.92 -2.38
CA CYS A 60 -9.41 11.26 -3.30
C CYS A 60 -9.07 9.76 -3.42
N GLN A 61 -10.05 8.96 -3.85
CA GLN A 61 -9.88 7.50 -4.02
C GLN A 61 -8.65 7.13 -4.86
N LEU A 62 -8.35 7.92 -5.90
CA LEU A 62 -7.19 7.68 -6.76
C LEU A 62 -5.86 7.90 -6.01
N SER A 63 -5.79 8.92 -5.16
CA SER A 63 -4.61 9.19 -4.32
C SER A 63 -4.44 8.14 -3.22
N GLU A 64 -5.53 7.66 -2.64
CA GLU A 64 -5.50 6.60 -1.63
C GLU A 64 -5.04 5.27 -2.23
N MET A 65 -5.59 4.89 -3.39
CA MET A 65 -5.14 3.70 -4.11
C MET A 65 -3.65 3.76 -4.46
N ARG A 66 -3.16 4.94 -4.87
CA ARG A 66 -1.74 5.16 -5.10
C ARG A 66 -0.92 4.98 -3.83
N LEU A 67 -1.36 5.59 -2.73
CA LEU A 67 -0.69 5.46 -1.44
C LEU A 67 -0.63 3.99 -1.01
N SER A 68 -1.71 3.23 -1.13
CA SER A 68 -1.75 1.79 -0.84
C SER A 68 -0.70 1.00 -1.64
N GLN A 69 -0.57 1.25 -2.94
CA GLN A 69 0.48 0.62 -3.76
C GLN A 69 1.89 0.95 -3.26
N LEU A 70 2.14 2.21 -2.89
CA LEU A 70 3.44 2.67 -2.42
C LEU A 70 3.79 2.11 -1.04
N ILE A 71 2.81 1.95 -0.15
CA ILE A 71 2.97 1.29 1.16
C ILE A 71 3.45 -0.14 0.96
N CYS A 72 2.81 -0.91 0.07
CA CYS A 72 3.20 -2.29 -0.23
C CYS A 72 4.63 -2.37 -0.78
N LYS A 73 5.04 -1.38 -1.59
CA LYS A 73 6.37 -1.34 -2.21
C LYS A 73 7.48 -0.96 -1.23
N TYR A 74 7.29 0.09 -0.45
CA TYR A 74 8.37 0.68 0.36
C TYR A 74 8.32 0.31 1.83
N LYS A 75 7.19 -0.15 2.37
CA LYS A 75 7.01 -0.49 3.81
C LYS A 75 7.36 0.67 4.76
N PRO A 76 6.37 1.40 5.29
CA PRO A 76 6.60 2.56 6.15
C PRO A 76 7.02 2.20 7.59
N VAL A 77 7.01 0.91 7.97
CA VAL A 77 7.46 0.42 9.29
C VAL A 77 8.70 -0.45 9.12
N GLY A 78 9.64 -0.35 10.06
CA GLY A 78 10.85 -1.16 10.16
C GLY A 78 12.14 -0.33 10.13
N GLY A 79 13.28 -1.01 10.01
CA GLY A 79 14.61 -0.38 10.15
C GLY A 79 14.96 0.72 9.14
N ARG A 80 14.22 0.84 8.01
CA ARG A 80 14.38 1.93 7.02
C ARG A 80 13.14 2.82 6.90
N SER A 81 12.31 2.88 7.94
CA SER A 81 11.03 3.60 7.94
C SER A 81 11.14 5.05 7.44
N ALA A 82 12.05 5.86 7.97
CA ALA A 82 12.23 7.26 7.57
C ALA A 82 12.51 7.42 6.06
N GLY A 83 13.54 6.72 5.55
CA GLY A 83 13.90 6.79 4.13
C GLY A 83 12.86 6.16 3.20
N ASN A 84 12.10 5.17 3.67
CA ASN A 84 10.94 4.65 2.94
C ASN A 84 9.80 5.66 2.91
N MET A 85 9.64 6.46 3.97
CA MET A 85 8.60 7.48 4.05
C MET A 85 8.83 8.63 3.07
N GLU A 86 10.08 9.09 2.98
CA GLU A 86 10.50 10.06 1.96
C GLU A 86 10.26 9.52 0.54
N LYS A 87 10.60 8.26 0.28
CA LYS A 87 10.35 7.65 -1.05
C LYS A 87 8.86 7.61 -1.38
N ILE A 88 8.01 7.27 -0.42
CA ILE A 88 6.55 7.26 -0.62
C ILE A 88 6.08 8.68 -0.92
N GLN A 89 6.53 9.70 -0.17
CA GLN A 89 6.17 11.09 -0.41
C GLN A 89 6.59 11.56 -1.81
N VAL A 90 7.84 11.30 -2.22
CA VAL A 90 8.33 11.65 -3.55
C VAL A 90 7.52 10.94 -4.64
N SER A 91 7.20 9.65 -4.49
CA SER A 91 6.41 8.86 -5.44
C SER A 91 4.90 9.15 -5.43
N MET A 92 4.38 9.79 -4.38
CA MET A 92 3.04 10.40 -4.35
C MET A 92 3.01 11.71 -5.13
N ASN A 93 4.12 12.45 -5.16
CA ASN A 93 4.17 13.73 -5.86
C ASN A 93 4.60 13.61 -7.33
N LYS A 94 5.26 12.51 -7.70
CA LYS A 94 5.79 12.26 -9.04
C LYS A 94 5.63 10.80 -9.45
N ILE A 95 5.26 10.57 -10.70
CA ILE A 95 5.19 9.24 -11.30
C ILE A 95 6.31 9.09 -12.31
N TYR A 96 7.12 8.05 -12.18
CA TYR A 96 8.29 7.85 -13.02
C TYR A 96 8.04 6.83 -14.14
N ASP A 97 8.67 7.03 -15.29
CA ASP A 97 8.58 6.13 -16.45
C ASP A 97 9.30 4.78 -16.30
N ASN A 98 10.00 4.57 -15.19
CA ASN A 98 10.51 3.25 -14.79
C ASN A 98 9.54 2.49 -13.87
N GLU A 99 8.37 3.06 -13.58
CA GLU A 99 7.32 2.37 -12.82
C GLU A 99 6.49 1.41 -13.70
N PRO A 100 5.78 0.42 -13.12
CA PRO A 100 4.91 -0.49 -13.85
C PRO A 100 3.85 0.23 -14.72
N GLU A 101 3.50 -0.35 -15.88
CA GLU A 101 2.50 0.22 -16.81
C GLU A 101 1.14 0.54 -16.15
N PRO A 102 0.61 -0.26 -15.20
CA PRO A 102 -0.63 0.09 -14.49
C PRO A 102 -0.62 1.48 -13.84
N ASN A 103 0.57 2.04 -13.53
CA ASN A 103 0.67 3.35 -12.90
C ASN A 103 0.33 4.51 -13.85
N LYS A 104 0.17 4.22 -15.16
CA LYS A 104 -0.39 5.14 -16.15
C LYS A 104 -1.75 5.71 -15.75
N MET A 105 -2.57 4.96 -15.02
CA MET A 105 -3.90 5.42 -14.57
C MET A 105 -3.84 6.63 -13.63
N PHE A 106 -2.71 6.84 -12.95
CA PHE A 106 -2.50 7.99 -12.07
C PHE A 106 -1.98 9.22 -12.81
N ILE A 107 -1.72 9.15 -14.12
CA ILE A 107 -1.20 10.26 -14.92
C ILE A 107 -2.35 10.94 -15.66
N GLN A 108 -2.24 12.26 -15.85
CA GLN A 108 -3.19 13.01 -16.68
C GLN A 108 -3.25 12.47 -18.10
N ALA A 109 -4.45 12.44 -18.69
CA ALA A 109 -4.69 11.87 -20.02
C ALA A 109 -3.79 12.48 -21.13
N SER A 110 -3.44 13.77 -21.01
CA SER A 110 -2.54 14.48 -21.92
C SER A 110 -1.13 13.89 -21.98
N ASP A 111 -0.62 13.41 -20.85
CA ASP A 111 0.75 12.91 -20.72
C ASP A 111 0.85 11.38 -20.77
N GLN A 112 -0.27 10.66 -20.71
CA GLN A 112 -0.32 9.20 -20.80
C GLN A 112 0.33 8.66 -22.09
N LYS A 113 0.14 9.33 -23.24
CA LYS A 113 0.78 8.93 -24.51
C LYS A 113 2.31 9.05 -24.42
N LYS A 114 2.80 10.13 -23.79
CA LYS A 114 4.23 10.37 -23.59
C LYS A 114 4.81 9.32 -22.64
N PHE A 115 4.11 9.02 -21.54
CA PHE A 115 4.50 7.99 -20.58
C PHE A 115 4.73 6.65 -21.26
N THR A 116 3.73 6.12 -21.97
CA THR A 116 3.83 4.82 -22.67
C THR A 116 4.97 4.82 -23.69
N ALA A 117 5.14 5.91 -24.47
CA ALA A 117 6.25 6.02 -25.42
C ALA A 117 7.63 6.03 -24.74
N THR A 118 7.76 6.73 -23.60
CA THR A 118 9.02 6.80 -22.84
C THR A 118 9.35 5.49 -22.15
N LYS A 119 8.33 4.78 -21.66
CA LYS A 119 8.48 3.46 -21.06
C LYS A 119 8.89 2.43 -22.10
N ALA A 120 8.18 2.35 -23.23
CA ALA A 120 8.53 1.44 -24.33
C ALA A 120 9.95 1.69 -24.85
N ALA A 121 10.38 2.95 -24.94
CA ALA A 121 11.76 3.27 -25.31
C ALA A 121 12.78 2.76 -24.27
N ARG A 122 12.48 2.83 -22.97
CA ARG A 122 13.34 2.33 -21.90
C ARG A 122 13.37 0.81 -21.85
N ASP A 123 12.23 0.16 -22.00
CA ASP A 123 12.12 -1.30 -22.06
C ASP A 123 12.90 -1.85 -23.27
N ALA A 124 12.97 -1.09 -24.37
CA ALA A 124 13.83 -1.36 -25.52
C ALA A 124 15.33 -1.03 -25.31
N GLY A 125 15.76 -0.75 -24.07
CA GLY A 125 17.16 -0.49 -23.72
C GLY A 125 17.70 0.88 -24.15
N LYS A 126 16.86 1.78 -24.67
CA LYS A 126 17.30 3.15 -25.00
C LYS A 126 17.53 3.89 -23.69
N ARG A 127 18.79 4.20 -23.37
CA ARG A 127 19.21 4.91 -22.14
C ARG A 127 18.73 6.36 -22.13
N ARG A 128 17.42 6.56 -21.93
CA ARG A 128 16.82 7.87 -21.67
C ARG A 128 16.86 8.15 -20.16
N VAL A 129 17.23 9.38 -19.82
CA VAL A 129 17.07 9.96 -18.47
C VAL A 129 15.66 9.64 -17.95
N VAL A 130 15.56 9.21 -16.69
CA VAL A 130 14.27 8.90 -16.04
C VAL A 130 13.41 10.16 -16.05
N ARG A 131 12.20 10.05 -16.62
CA ARG A 131 11.25 11.16 -16.69
C ARG A 131 10.20 11.00 -15.60
N SER A 132 9.82 12.13 -15.01
CA SER A 132 8.71 12.21 -14.06
C SER A 132 7.50 12.89 -14.69
N TYR A 133 6.32 12.43 -14.33
CA TYR A 133 5.03 12.98 -14.72
C TYR A 133 4.25 13.41 -13.47
N SER A 134 3.43 14.43 -13.63
CA SER A 134 2.55 14.90 -12.57
C SER A 134 1.36 13.95 -12.41
N PRO A 135 1.00 13.56 -11.17
CA PRO A 135 -0.19 12.77 -10.93
C PRO A 135 -1.46 13.56 -11.23
N SER A 136 -2.52 12.84 -11.61
CA SER A 136 -3.84 13.37 -11.96
C SER A 136 -4.66 13.81 -10.74
N TYR A 137 -4.43 13.22 -9.57
CA TYR A 137 -5.02 13.71 -8.32
C TYR A 137 -4.39 15.04 -7.90
N THR A 138 -5.13 15.85 -7.15
CA THR A 138 -4.74 17.21 -6.72
C THR A 138 -3.86 17.22 -5.48
N VAL A 139 -4.09 16.29 -4.54
CA VAL A 139 -3.35 16.23 -3.27
C VAL A 139 -1.85 16.05 -3.50
N ARG A 140 -1.04 16.83 -2.78
CA ARG A 140 0.42 16.76 -2.77
C ARG A 140 0.89 16.65 -1.33
N PRO A 141 0.76 15.45 -0.73
CA PRO A 141 0.86 15.31 0.71
C PRO A 141 2.30 15.52 1.21
N SER A 142 2.44 16.13 2.38
CA SER A 142 3.69 16.13 3.13
C SER A 142 3.96 14.75 3.75
N VAL A 143 5.14 14.58 4.35
CA VAL A 143 5.43 13.36 5.12
C VAL A 143 4.48 13.25 6.32
N GLU A 144 4.16 14.36 6.99
CA GLU A 144 3.23 14.34 8.13
C GLU A 144 1.80 13.99 7.69
N ASP A 145 1.36 14.45 6.51
CA ASP A 145 0.04 14.09 5.97
C ASP A 145 -0.08 12.60 5.70
N ILE A 146 0.99 12.00 5.14
CA ILE A 146 1.05 10.55 4.90
C ILE A 146 1.04 9.82 6.24
N GLU A 147 1.85 10.24 7.21
CA GLU A 147 1.90 9.62 8.52
C GLU A 147 0.54 9.69 9.24
N ARG A 148 -0.14 10.82 9.18
CA ARG A 148 -1.49 11.00 9.73
C ARG A 148 -2.49 10.04 9.07
N LYS A 149 -2.45 9.92 7.73
CA LYS A 149 -3.30 9.00 6.98
C LYS A 149 -3.01 7.52 7.31
N LEU A 150 -1.74 7.16 7.42
CA LEU A 150 -1.32 5.82 7.81
C LEU A 150 -1.75 5.49 9.24
N ASN A 151 -1.65 6.47 10.15
CA ASN A 151 -2.09 6.29 11.53
C ASN A 151 -3.60 6.07 11.61
N GLN A 152 -4.38 6.77 10.78
CA GLN A 152 -5.81 6.54 10.64
C GLN A 152 -6.14 5.13 10.14
N TRP A 153 -5.40 4.61 9.16
CA TRP A 153 -5.69 3.29 8.56
C TRP A 153 -5.21 2.10 9.39
N PHE A 154 -4.04 2.21 10.02
CA PHE A 154 -3.33 1.05 10.57
C PHE A 154 -2.88 1.21 12.02
N ASN A 155 -3.11 2.37 12.64
CA ASN A 155 -2.58 2.70 13.97
C ASN A 155 -1.06 2.46 14.03
N MET A 156 -0.31 3.35 13.37
CA MET A 156 1.14 3.21 13.19
C MET A 156 1.90 3.16 14.51
N GLY A 157 1.39 3.83 15.55
CA GLY A 157 1.95 3.78 16.90
C GLY A 157 1.98 2.36 17.46
N PHE A 158 0.92 1.59 17.26
CA PHE A 158 0.86 0.18 17.66
C PHE A 158 1.84 -0.69 16.85
N LEU A 159 1.87 -0.53 15.53
CA LEU A 159 2.75 -1.32 14.65
C LEU A 159 4.24 -1.10 14.93
N ARG A 160 4.65 0.13 15.24
CA ARG A 160 6.04 0.43 15.59
C ARG A 160 6.47 -0.25 16.89
N LYS A 161 5.60 -0.26 17.91
CA LYS A 161 5.86 -0.96 19.18
C LYS A 161 6.04 -2.46 18.95
N MET A 162 5.10 -3.09 18.23
CA MET A 162 5.22 -4.52 17.89
C MET A 162 6.50 -4.84 17.11
N HIS A 163 6.88 -3.99 16.16
CA HIS A 163 8.10 -4.21 15.39
C HIS A 163 9.36 -4.12 16.26
N ALA A 164 9.43 -3.13 17.16
CA ALA A 164 10.56 -2.97 18.08
C ALA A 164 10.69 -4.16 19.05
N GLU A 165 9.57 -4.67 19.57
CA GLU A 165 9.55 -5.86 20.42
C GLU A 165 10.04 -7.11 19.68
N ASN A 166 9.64 -7.28 18.42
CA ASN A 166 10.09 -8.40 17.60
C ASN A 166 11.58 -8.32 17.27
N GLU A 167 12.09 -7.14 16.92
CA GLU A 167 13.53 -6.93 16.70
C GLU A 167 14.34 -7.21 17.97
N ALA A 168 13.83 -6.83 19.15
CA ALA A 168 14.48 -7.12 20.42
C ALA A 168 14.54 -8.63 20.69
N LYS A 169 13.44 -9.36 20.44
CA LYS A 169 13.39 -10.82 20.57
C LYS A 169 14.35 -11.53 19.61
N GLU A 170 14.44 -11.07 18.37
CA GLU A 170 15.37 -11.62 17.39
C GLU A 170 16.84 -11.43 17.78
N LYS A 171 17.20 -10.28 18.35
CA LYS A 171 18.55 -10.03 18.87
C LYS A 171 18.91 -10.98 20.01
N ILE A 172 18.02 -11.12 21.01
CA ILE A 172 18.20 -12.06 22.12
C ILE A 172 18.36 -13.50 21.62
N ALA A 173 17.58 -13.89 20.60
CA ALA A 173 17.67 -15.23 20.02
C ALA A 173 18.99 -15.48 19.27
N LYS A 174 19.54 -14.46 18.59
CA LYS A 174 20.85 -14.55 17.93
C LYS A 174 21.98 -14.65 18.95
N ASP A 175 21.96 -13.82 19.98
CA ASP A 175 22.99 -13.80 21.02
C ASP A 175 23.06 -15.14 21.78
N LYS A 176 21.90 -15.77 22.05
CA LYS A 176 21.85 -17.13 22.64
C LYS A 176 22.47 -18.20 21.73
N LYS A 177 22.16 -18.18 20.44
CA LYS A 177 22.73 -19.14 19.47
C LYS A 177 24.24 -18.99 19.30
N GLU A 178 24.74 -17.76 19.30
CA GLU A 178 26.18 -17.49 19.22
C GLU A 178 26.92 -17.92 20.51
N GLY A 179 26.29 -17.80 21.68
CA GLY A 179 26.83 -18.33 22.94
C GLY A 179 26.90 -19.86 22.98
N GLU A 180 25.87 -20.55 22.50
CA GLU A 180 25.83 -22.02 22.47
C GLU A 180 26.88 -22.65 21.53
N MET A 181 27.16 -22.01 20.37
CA MET A 181 28.21 -22.48 19.45
C MET A 181 29.64 -22.32 20.00
N LYS A 182 29.90 -21.28 20.83
CA LYS A 182 31.22 -21.08 21.44
C LYS A 182 31.51 -22.12 22.52
N ASN A 183 30.51 -22.44 23.36
CA ASN A 183 30.63 -23.47 24.39
C ASN A 183 30.80 -24.90 23.85
N THR A 184 30.31 -25.20 22.64
CA THR A 184 30.53 -26.50 22.00
C THR A 184 31.90 -26.63 21.32
N GLY A 185 32.52 -25.50 20.93
CA GLY A 185 33.88 -25.47 20.36
C GLY A 185 34.97 -25.77 21.40
N GLU A 186 34.87 -25.20 22.60
CA GLU A 186 35.87 -25.39 23.67
C GLU A 186 35.85 -26.81 24.25
N ASN A 187 34.67 -27.39 24.48
CA ASN A 187 34.54 -28.76 24.99
C ASN A 187 35.06 -29.85 24.02
N LYS A 188 35.18 -29.54 22.72
CA LYS A 188 35.68 -30.49 21.72
C LYS A 188 37.21 -30.46 21.61
N ALA A 189 37.85 -29.33 21.92
CA ALA A 189 39.30 -29.21 21.97
C ALA A 189 39.89 -29.91 23.21
N GLU A 190 39.18 -29.87 24.34
CA GLU A 190 39.64 -30.50 25.59
C GLU A 190 39.62 -32.04 25.53
N LYS A 191 38.69 -32.63 24.76
CA LYS A 191 38.58 -34.08 24.55
C LYS A 191 39.59 -34.68 23.55
N MET A 192 40.34 -33.88 22.81
CA MET A 192 41.38 -34.37 21.88
C MET A 192 42.79 -34.40 22.50
N ASN A 193 42.96 -33.90 23.73
CA ASN A 193 44.23 -33.88 24.46
C ASN A 193 44.30 -34.92 25.60
N MET A 194 43.36 -35.87 25.65
CA MET A 194 43.41 -37.06 26.51
C MET A 194 43.51 -38.31 25.64
#